data_AF-A0A2V5P2V3-F1
#
_entry.id   AF-A0A2V5P2V3-F1
#
_cell.length_a   1.000
_cell.length_b   1.000
_cell.length_c   1.000
_cell.angle_alpha   90.00
_cell.angle_beta   90.00
_cell.angle_gamma   90.00
#
_symmetry.space_group_name_H-M   'P 1'
#
loop_
_entity.id
_entity.type
_entity.pdbx_description
1 polymer ?
#
loop_
_entity_poly.entity_id
_entity_poly.type
_entity_poly.pdbx_seq_one_letter_code
_entity_poly.pdbx_strand_id
1 'polypeptide(L)'
;MQKLRGSFVDDTHNGRCSLEQILSMDTRIVARILAAVAISIMAVAAEPQPARFDVPVRDSAKAEELAKQLAALSPRVDRNEATLLADCAYATVARLRREYRMFGTPIFNNFLVFHRLRKRGYCYQWTEDLLVSLDALKLGTLELHWGEAYAGTYRENNCLVVTAKGQPFERGMILECWRHFGHLRWNLVPSDEDRYYENTKWAQFVRTQAASKASLTNRGVAFQTRVAPSSKTGD
;
A
#
# COMPACT_ATOMS: atom_id res chain seq x y z
N MET A 1 -54.86 65.13 46.96
CA MET A 1 -55.70 65.63 45.85
C MET A 1 -54.81 66.37 44.86
N GLN A 2 -54.95 66.39 43.54
CA GLN A 2 -55.54 65.55 42.51
C GLN A 2 -55.09 66.21 41.17
N LYS A 3 -54.72 65.40 40.17
CA LYS A 3 -54.73 65.64 38.71
C LYS A 3 -53.81 66.68 38.00
N LEU A 4 -52.98 66.09 37.11
CA LEU A 4 -52.95 66.22 35.64
C LEU A 4 -52.52 67.53 34.93
N ARG A 5 -51.52 67.36 34.05
CA ARG A 5 -51.38 67.71 32.60
C ARG A 5 -49.88 67.92 32.34
N GLY A 6 -49.19 67.42 31.31
CA GLY A 6 -49.56 66.96 29.97
C GLY A 6 -48.70 67.72 28.94
N SER A 7 -48.24 67.04 27.87
CA SER A 7 -47.58 67.49 26.62
C SER A 7 -46.03 67.62 26.62
N PHE A 8 -45.25 66.84 25.82
CA PHE A 8 -45.00 66.83 24.34
C PHE A 8 -43.65 67.55 24.08
N VAL A 9 -42.53 67.00 23.58
CA VAL A 9 -42.14 66.44 22.25
C VAL A 9 -40.70 65.85 22.41
N ASP A 10 -40.45 64.60 22.00
CA ASP A 10 -39.55 64.14 20.91
C ASP A 10 -38.11 64.74 20.87
N ASP A 11 -37.04 63.96 21.02
CA ASP A 11 -36.52 63.06 19.97
C ASP A 11 -35.04 62.64 20.22
N THR A 12 -34.72 61.40 19.84
CA THR A 12 -33.40 60.82 19.46
C THR A 12 -32.19 60.67 20.41
N HIS A 13 -31.79 59.38 20.53
CA HIS A 13 -30.42 58.82 20.56
C HIS A 13 -29.53 59.01 21.81
N ASN A 14 -28.63 58.11 22.19
CA ASN A 14 -28.35 56.69 21.95
C ASN A 14 -27.10 56.40 22.83
N GLY A 15 -27.08 55.25 23.49
CA GLY A 15 -25.91 54.52 24.00
C GLY A 15 -24.61 55.30 24.27
N ARG A 16 -24.31 55.54 25.56
CA ARG A 16 -22.92 55.59 26.05
C ARG A 16 -22.87 55.31 27.56
N CYS A 17 -23.29 54.10 27.92
CA CYS A 17 -22.94 53.49 29.19
C CYS A 17 -22.13 52.22 28.86
N SER A 18 -20.96 52.07 29.49
CA SER A 18 -20.01 50.94 29.37
C SER A 18 -18.95 51.04 28.27
N LEU A 19 -17.92 51.86 28.49
CA LEU A 19 -16.64 51.79 27.75
C LEU A 19 -15.39 51.80 28.68
N GLU A 20 -15.56 51.58 29.99
CA GLU A 20 -14.48 51.65 30.99
C GLU A 20 -14.22 50.32 31.74
N GLN A 21 -14.66 49.17 31.20
CA GLN A 21 -14.49 47.86 31.88
C GLN A 21 -13.89 46.72 31.03
N ILE A 22 -13.40 46.95 29.82
CA ILE A 22 -12.86 45.88 28.94
C ILE A 22 -11.39 46.15 28.54
N LEU A 23 -10.58 46.73 29.42
CA LEU A 23 -9.14 46.94 29.17
C LEU A 23 -8.32 46.67 30.44
N SER A 24 -8.40 45.44 30.95
CA SER A 24 -7.42 44.91 31.89
C SER A 24 -7.43 43.37 31.84
N MET A 25 -7.11 42.81 30.67
CA MET A 25 -6.69 41.41 30.61
C MET A 25 -5.20 41.36 30.90
N ASP A 26 -4.89 40.93 32.11
CA ASP A 26 -3.56 40.77 32.68
C ASP A 26 -2.64 40.02 31.70
N THR A 27 -1.49 40.59 31.36
CA THR A 27 -0.52 40.03 30.39
C THR A 27 -0.07 38.61 30.78
N ARG A 28 -0.20 38.28 32.08
CA ARG A 28 0.04 36.95 32.67
C ARG A 28 -1.01 35.92 32.30
N ILE A 29 -2.25 36.32 32.01
CA ILE A 29 -3.35 35.45 31.57
C ILE A 29 -3.16 35.09 30.09
N VAL A 30 -2.80 36.08 29.25
CA VAL A 30 -2.49 35.84 27.82
C VAL A 30 -1.27 34.93 27.67
N ALA A 31 -0.22 35.13 28.47
CA ALA A 31 0.96 34.27 28.46
C ALA A 31 0.67 32.82 28.93
N ARG A 32 -0.25 32.63 29.88
CA ARG A 32 -0.68 31.29 30.33
C ARG A 32 -1.54 30.56 29.30
N ILE A 33 -2.37 31.28 28.56
CA ILE A 33 -3.15 30.71 27.45
C ILE A 33 -2.23 30.32 26.28
N LEU A 34 -1.20 31.12 25.97
CA LEU A 34 -0.22 30.79 24.94
C LEU A 34 0.71 29.63 25.33
N ALA A 35 1.08 29.51 26.61
CA ALA A 35 1.85 28.37 27.11
C ALA A 35 1.04 27.05 27.14
N ALA A 36 -0.29 27.13 27.36
CA ALA A 36 -1.16 25.96 27.34
C ALA A 36 -1.45 25.44 25.91
N VAL A 37 -1.37 26.30 24.88
CA VAL A 37 -1.51 25.88 23.47
C VAL A 37 -0.21 25.28 22.92
N ALA A 38 0.94 25.57 23.53
CA ALA A 38 2.25 25.06 23.09
C ALA A 38 2.59 23.64 23.58
N ILE A 39 1.77 23.01 24.43
CA ILE A 39 2.02 21.65 25.00
C ILE A 39 0.94 20.64 24.57
N SER A 40 0.39 20.78 23.36
CA SER A 40 -0.48 19.75 22.78
C SER A 40 -0.09 19.34 21.35
N ILE A 41 1.21 19.39 21.04
CA ILE A 41 1.81 18.50 20.04
C ILE A 41 2.39 17.32 20.79
N MET A 42 1.53 16.52 21.41
CA MET A 42 1.88 15.14 21.66
C MET A 42 2.08 14.53 20.28
N ALA A 43 3.33 14.31 19.91
CA ALA A 43 3.69 13.40 18.84
C ALA A 43 3.07 12.05 19.20
N VAL A 44 1.84 11.83 18.74
CA VAL A 44 1.34 10.49 18.49
C VAL A 44 2.38 9.93 17.53
N ALA A 45 3.29 9.11 18.06
CA ALA A 45 3.97 8.14 17.24
C ALA A 45 2.83 7.37 16.57
N ALA A 46 2.51 7.75 15.34
CA ALA A 46 1.68 6.94 14.49
C ALA A 46 2.49 5.66 14.32
N GLU A 47 2.26 4.68 15.19
CA GLU A 47 2.60 3.31 14.89
C GLU A 47 2.09 3.08 13.46
N PRO A 48 2.95 2.67 12.52
CA PRO A 48 2.50 2.40 11.16
C PRO A 48 1.34 1.43 11.29
N GLN A 49 0.12 1.86 10.92
CA GLN A 49 -0.99 0.94 10.91
C GLN A 49 -0.57 -0.23 10.04
N PRO A 50 -0.72 -1.48 10.52
CA PRO A 50 -0.32 -2.64 9.73
C PRO A 50 -0.97 -2.50 8.37
N ALA A 51 -0.16 -2.61 7.30
CA ALA A 51 -0.65 -2.38 5.94
C ALA A 51 -1.87 -3.27 5.71
N ARG A 52 -3.05 -2.65 5.59
CA ARG A 52 -4.31 -3.37 5.45
C ARG A 52 -4.52 -3.69 3.97
N PHE A 53 -4.47 -4.96 3.64
CA PHE A 53 -4.75 -5.44 2.28
C PHE A 53 -6.23 -5.78 2.13
N ASP A 54 -6.79 -5.44 0.98
CA ASP A 54 -8.15 -5.82 0.61
C ASP A 54 -8.15 -7.24 0.01
N VAL A 55 -8.14 -8.24 0.89
CA VAL A 55 -8.25 -9.65 0.51
C VAL A 55 -9.71 -9.94 0.18
N PRO A 56 -10.03 -10.48 -1.02
CA PRO A 56 -11.40 -10.87 -1.34
C PRO A 56 -11.94 -11.86 -0.31
N VAL A 57 -13.16 -11.64 0.19
CA VAL A 57 -13.79 -12.46 1.25
C VAL A 57 -13.76 -13.96 0.95
N ARG A 58 -13.96 -14.35 -0.30
CA ARG A 58 -13.91 -15.77 -0.74
C ARG A 58 -12.53 -16.42 -0.61
N ASP A 59 -11.48 -15.61 -0.53
CA ASP A 59 -10.08 -16.02 -0.49
C ASP A 59 -9.48 -15.84 0.92
N SER A 60 -10.19 -15.19 1.86
CA SER A 60 -9.72 -14.93 3.24
C SER A 60 -9.30 -16.20 3.98
N ALA A 61 -10.09 -17.27 3.94
CA ALA A 61 -9.73 -18.54 4.59
C ALA A 61 -8.46 -19.17 3.98
N LYS A 62 -8.22 -18.97 2.68
CA LYS A 62 -7.00 -19.46 2.01
C LYS A 62 -5.79 -18.58 2.29
N ALA A 63 -6.00 -17.28 2.53
CA ALA A 63 -4.96 -16.36 2.99
C ALA A 63 -4.51 -16.73 4.40
N GLU A 64 -5.44 -16.98 5.31
CA GLU A 64 -5.15 -17.47 6.66
C GLU A 64 -4.40 -18.80 6.64
N GLU A 65 -4.79 -19.73 5.77
CA GLU A 65 -4.08 -21.00 5.63
C GLU A 65 -2.68 -20.82 5.08
N LEU A 66 -2.50 -20.00 4.03
CA LEU A 66 -1.17 -19.68 3.52
C LEU A 66 -0.29 -19.05 4.61
N ALA A 67 -0.83 -18.14 5.41
CA ALA A 67 -0.10 -17.53 6.53
C ALA A 67 0.39 -18.57 7.54
N LYS A 68 -0.45 -19.55 7.89
CA LYS A 68 -0.06 -20.66 8.78
C LYS A 68 1.07 -21.50 8.17
N GLN A 69 0.98 -21.81 6.89
CA GLN A 69 1.98 -22.62 6.19
C GLN A 69 3.32 -21.88 6.05
N LEU A 70 3.28 -20.58 5.78
CA LEU A 70 4.48 -19.73 5.76
C LEU A 70 5.13 -19.65 7.14
N ALA A 71 4.35 -19.46 8.19
CA ALA A 71 4.84 -19.49 9.57
C ALA A 71 5.42 -20.86 9.96
N ALA A 72 4.95 -21.94 9.34
CA ALA A 72 5.44 -23.29 9.57
C ALA A 72 6.75 -23.62 8.84
N LEU A 73 7.24 -22.77 7.93
CA LEU A 73 8.51 -22.98 7.21
C LEU A 73 9.70 -23.08 8.18
N SER A 74 9.67 -22.32 9.28
CA SER A 74 10.69 -22.34 10.34
C SER A 74 10.16 -21.68 11.62
N PRO A 75 10.56 -22.14 12.83
CA PRO A 75 10.23 -21.47 14.09
C PRO A 75 10.71 -20.01 14.19
N ARG A 76 11.61 -19.58 13.30
CA ARG A 76 12.13 -18.20 13.25
C ARG A 76 11.28 -17.23 12.43
N VAL A 77 10.27 -17.73 11.72
CA VAL A 77 9.35 -16.87 10.94
C VAL A 77 8.43 -16.12 11.88
N ASP A 78 8.35 -14.81 11.72
CA ASP A 78 7.34 -14.01 12.42
C ASP A 78 5.96 -14.30 11.82
N ARG A 79 5.01 -14.69 12.68
CA ARG A 79 3.63 -14.98 12.29
C ARG A 79 2.96 -13.75 11.69
N ASN A 80 3.28 -12.55 12.16
CA ASN A 80 2.73 -11.31 11.63
C ASN A 80 3.25 -11.05 10.20
N GLU A 81 4.54 -11.31 9.95
CA GLU A 81 5.10 -11.22 8.59
C GLU A 81 4.47 -12.25 7.66
N ALA A 82 4.22 -13.47 8.14
CA ALA A 82 3.55 -14.51 7.36
C ALA A 82 2.11 -14.11 6.98
N THR A 83 1.35 -13.55 7.91
CA THR A 83 0.01 -12.99 7.63
C THR A 83 0.09 -11.82 6.64
N LEU A 84 1.01 -10.88 6.87
CA LEU A 84 1.19 -9.70 6.01
C LEU A 84 1.52 -10.10 4.58
N LEU A 85 2.43 -11.07 4.39
CA LEU A 85 2.80 -11.61 3.08
C LEU A 85 1.60 -12.29 2.43
N ALA A 86 0.89 -13.17 3.15
CA ALA A 86 -0.25 -13.91 2.60
C ALA A 86 -1.37 -12.95 2.14
N ASP A 87 -1.74 -11.99 2.97
CA ASP A 87 -2.78 -11.01 2.66
C ASP A 87 -2.38 -10.14 1.45
N CYS A 88 -1.12 -9.68 1.43
CA CYS A 88 -0.59 -8.93 0.30
C CYS A 88 -0.60 -9.76 -0.99
N ALA A 89 -0.25 -11.04 -0.92
CA ALA A 89 -0.23 -11.93 -2.08
C ALA A 89 -1.63 -12.11 -2.67
N TYR A 90 -2.64 -12.42 -1.85
CA TYR A 90 -4.01 -12.58 -2.33
C TYR A 90 -4.61 -11.27 -2.85
N ALA A 91 -4.41 -10.15 -2.16
CA ALA A 91 -4.88 -8.85 -2.64
C ALA A 91 -4.21 -8.46 -3.97
N THR A 92 -2.90 -8.70 -4.09
CA THR A 92 -2.13 -8.45 -5.32
C THR A 92 -2.63 -9.32 -6.47
N VAL A 93 -2.76 -10.63 -6.27
CA VAL A 93 -3.24 -11.53 -7.33
C VAL A 93 -4.67 -11.18 -7.75
N ALA A 94 -5.54 -10.83 -6.79
CA ALA A 94 -6.90 -10.37 -7.10
C ALA A 94 -6.91 -9.08 -7.94
N ARG A 95 -6.00 -8.14 -7.66
CA ARG A 95 -5.78 -6.93 -8.47
C ARG A 95 -5.28 -7.29 -9.86
N LEU A 96 -4.20 -8.06 -9.97
CA LEU A 96 -3.57 -8.45 -11.24
C LEU A 96 -4.55 -9.20 -12.14
N ARG A 97 -5.39 -10.07 -11.59
CA ARG A 97 -6.44 -10.75 -12.36
C ARG A 97 -7.40 -9.79 -13.06
N ARG A 98 -7.79 -8.69 -12.39
CA ARG A 98 -8.64 -7.65 -12.99
C ARG A 98 -7.88 -6.86 -14.05
N GLU A 99 -6.67 -6.43 -13.73
CA GLU A 99 -5.84 -5.61 -14.62
C GLU A 99 -5.48 -6.34 -15.92
N TYR A 100 -5.09 -7.61 -15.79
CA TYR A 100 -4.69 -8.42 -16.93
C TYR A 100 -5.88 -9.02 -17.67
N ARG A 101 -7.11 -8.83 -17.16
CA ARG A 101 -8.37 -9.34 -17.73
C ARG A 101 -8.26 -10.82 -18.08
N MET A 102 -7.75 -11.62 -17.14
CA MET A 102 -7.43 -13.02 -17.40
C MET A 102 -8.68 -13.77 -17.86
N PHE A 103 -8.62 -14.35 -19.05
CA PHE A 103 -9.73 -15.03 -19.71
C PHE A 103 -9.20 -16.20 -20.56
N GLY A 104 -9.89 -17.33 -20.54
CA GLY A 104 -9.44 -18.54 -21.24
C GLY A 104 -8.20 -19.17 -20.60
N THR A 105 -7.45 -19.96 -21.38
CA THR A 105 -6.27 -20.67 -20.89
C THR A 105 -5.03 -19.77 -20.80
N PRO A 106 -4.04 -20.09 -19.95
CA PRO A 106 -2.78 -19.34 -19.90
C PRO A 106 -2.08 -19.26 -21.27
N ILE A 107 -2.14 -20.35 -22.04
CA ILE A 107 -1.63 -20.42 -23.42
C ILE A 107 -2.39 -19.45 -24.34
N PHE A 108 -3.72 -19.40 -24.24
CA PHE A 108 -4.51 -18.46 -25.02
C PHE A 108 -4.19 -17.00 -24.65
N ASN A 109 -3.99 -16.71 -23.37
CA ASN A 109 -3.58 -15.37 -22.94
C ASN A 109 -2.19 -14.99 -23.50
N ASN A 110 -1.23 -15.92 -23.50
CA ASN A 110 0.08 -15.71 -24.13
C ASN A 110 -0.05 -15.41 -25.64
N PHE A 111 -0.94 -16.11 -26.34
CA PHE A 111 -1.26 -15.83 -27.75
C PHE A 111 -1.81 -14.42 -27.94
N LEU A 112 -2.75 -13.98 -27.09
CA LEU A 112 -3.30 -12.62 -27.15
C LEU A 112 -2.24 -11.53 -26.90
N VAL A 113 -1.29 -11.78 -25.98
CA VAL A 113 -0.18 -10.85 -25.73
C VAL A 113 0.77 -10.82 -26.93
N PHE A 114 1.10 -11.99 -27.50
CA PHE A 114 1.97 -12.10 -28.68
C PHE A 114 1.40 -11.34 -29.89
N HIS A 115 0.08 -11.45 -30.12
CA HIS A 115 -0.62 -10.70 -31.16
C HIS A 115 -0.95 -9.24 -30.79
N ARG A 116 -0.39 -8.71 -29.68
CA ARG A 116 -0.57 -7.33 -29.19
C ARG A 116 -2.02 -6.95 -28.88
N LEU A 117 -2.91 -7.93 -28.74
CA LEU A 117 -4.29 -7.76 -28.30
C LEU A 117 -4.36 -7.54 -26.77
N ARG A 118 -3.29 -7.88 -26.05
CA ARG A 118 -3.06 -7.59 -24.63
C ARG A 118 -1.65 -7.04 -24.41
N LYS A 119 -1.50 -6.12 -23.46
CA LYS A 119 -0.19 -5.49 -23.14
C LYS A 119 0.67 -6.34 -22.20
N ARG A 120 0.05 -7.13 -21.33
CA ARG A 120 0.69 -7.98 -20.32
C ARG A 120 -0.11 -9.27 -20.11
N GLY A 121 0.50 -10.28 -19.52
CA GLY A 121 -0.13 -11.55 -19.19
C GLY A 121 0.77 -12.79 -19.26
N TYR A 122 2.05 -12.65 -19.61
CA TYR A 122 3.01 -13.76 -19.57
C TYR A 122 3.30 -14.19 -18.13
N CYS A 123 3.71 -15.46 -17.95
CA CYS A 123 4.10 -16.03 -16.66
C CYS A 123 5.07 -15.14 -15.88
N TYR A 124 6.19 -14.72 -16.50
CA TYR A 124 7.15 -13.83 -15.86
C TYR A 124 6.55 -12.49 -15.41
N GLN A 125 5.54 -11.94 -16.09
CA GLN A 125 4.95 -10.64 -15.75
C GLN A 125 4.07 -10.73 -14.51
N TRP A 126 3.35 -11.84 -14.34
CA TRP A 126 2.61 -12.10 -13.10
C TRP A 126 3.55 -12.22 -11.91
N THR A 127 4.63 -12.98 -12.08
CA THR A 127 5.63 -13.20 -11.03
C THR A 127 6.42 -11.93 -10.72
N GLU A 128 6.74 -11.11 -11.72
CA GLU A 128 7.36 -9.79 -11.57
C GLU A 128 6.49 -8.88 -10.70
N ASP A 129 5.21 -8.69 -11.05
CA ASP A 129 4.35 -7.75 -10.34
C ASP A 129 4.01 -8.25 -8.92
N LEU A 130 3.94 -9.58 -8.73
CA LEU A 130 3.80 -10.19 -7.40
C LEU A 130 5.05 -9.97 -6.56
N LEU A 131 6.25 -10.23 -7.10
CA LEU A 131 7.52 -9.99 -6.42
C LEU A 131 7.65 -8.52 -6.02
N VAL A 132 7.33 -7.58 -6.92
CA VAL A 132 7.42 -6.14 -6.62
C VAL A 132 6.49 -5.75 -5.47
N SER A 133 5.27 -6.29 -5.43
CA SER A 133 4.30 -5.98 -4.37
C SER A 133 4.74 -6.56 -3.02
N LEU A 134 5.26 -7.79 -2.99
CA LEU A 134 5.71 -8.45 -1.77
C LEU A 134 7.06 -7.93 -1.27
N ASP A 135 7.98 -7.55 -2.17
CA ASP A 135 9.28 -6.97 -1.80
C ASP A 135 9.15 -5.59 -1.15
N ALA A 136 8.04 -4.88 -1.41
CA ALA A 136 7.71 -3.62 -0.75
C ALA A 136 7.41 -3.78 0.75
N LEU A 137 7.07 -5.00 1.21
CA LEU A 137 6.80 -5.29 2.63
C LEU A 137 8.05 -5.26 3.50
N LYS A 138 9.25 -5.37 2.90
CA LYS A 138 10.55 -5.34 3.61
C LYS A 138 10.60 -6.31 4.81
N LEU A 139 10.16 -7.55 4.56
CA LEU A 139 10.14 -8.64 5.52
C LEU A 139 11.55 -8.96 6.05
N GLY A 140 11.66 -9.24 7.34
CA GLY A 140 12.91 -9.53 8.02
C GLY A 140 13.17 -11.02 8.26
N THR A 141 12.11 -11.84 8.33
CA THR A 141 12.18 -13.28 8.64
C THR A 141 11.88 -14.19 7.44
N LEU A 142 11.35 -13.63 6.35
CA LEU A 142 11.03 -14.31 5.10
C LEU A 142 11.85 -13.74 3.94
N GLU A 143 12.27 -14.59 3.01
CA GLU A 143 13.01 -14.23 1.80
C GLU A 143 12.22 -14.59 0.55
N LEU A 144 12.31 -13.74 -0.47
CA LEU A 144 11.59 -13.89 -1.74
C LEU A 144 12.57 -14.22 -2.86
N HIS A 145 12.35 -15.35 -3.52
CA HIS A 145 13.21 -15.92 -4.54
C HIS A 145 12.47 -16.08 -5.86
N TRP A 146 13.18 -15.89 -6.97
CA TRP A 146 12.60 -16.14 -8.29
C TRP A 146 12.83 -17.60 -8.68
N GLY A 147 11.76 -18.32 -8.99
CA GLY A 147 11.80 -19.69 -9.46
C GLY A 147 11.50 -19.80 -10.96
N GLU A 148 12.26 -20.62 -11.68
CA GLU A 148 12.05 -20.91 -13.10
C GLU A 148 12.01 -22.40 -13.38
N ALA A 149 11.00 -22.83 -14.15
CA ALA A 149 10.89 -24.16 -14.72
C ALA A 149 10.98 -24.04 -16.25
N TYR A 150 11.73 -24.96 -16.88
CA TYR A 150 11.95 -25.03 -18.33
C TYR A 150 12.38 -23.71 -19.00
N ALA A 151 13.26 -22.96 -18.34
CA ALA A 151 13.74 -21.65 -18.80
C ALA A 151 14.22 -21.68 -20.26
N GLY A 152 13.79 -20.68 -21.05
CA GLY A 152 14.15 -20.54 -22.46
C GLY A 152 13.38 -21.46 -23.42
N THR A 153 12.37 -22.19 -22.94
CA THR A 153 11.54 -23.08 -23.77
C THR A 153 10.10 -22.58 -23.86
N TYR A 154 9.32 -23.16 -24.79
CA TYR A 154 7.88 -22.86 -24.88
C TYR A 154 7.06 -23.31 -23.66
N ARG A 155 7.65 -24.15 -22.79
CA ARG A 155 7.06 -24.62 -21.53
C ARG A 155 7.50 -23.78 -20.32
N GLU A 156 8.22 -22.69 -20.53
CA GLU A 156 8.74 -21.88 -19.45
C GLU A 156 7.61 -21.41 -18.51
N ASN A 157 7.83 -21.62 -17.21
CA ASN A 157 6.98 -21.09 -16.16
C ASN A 157 7.83 -20.47 -15.07
N ASN A 158 7.41 -19.32 -14.57
CA ASN A 158 8.09 -18.61 -13.50
C ASN A 158 7.16 -18.48 -12.31
N CYS A 159 7.69 -18.61 -11.11
CA CYS A 159 6.95 -18.43 -9.87
C CYS A 159 7.80 -17.66 -8.85
N LEU A 160 7.15 -17.23 -7.77
CA LEU A 160 7.84 -16.70 -6.61
C LEU A 160 7.96 -17.81 -5.58
N VAL A 161 9.14 -17.99 -4.99
CA VAL A 161 9.36 -18.94 -3.89
C VAL A 161 9.67 -18.16 -2.62
N VAL A 162 8.97 -18.48 -1.56
CA VAL A 162 9.14 -17.89 -0.23
C VAL A 162 9.85 -18.88 0.67
N THR A 163 10.96 -18.47 1.29
CA THR A 163 11.65 -19.27 2.30
C THR A 163 11.69 -18.51 3.63
N ALA A 164 11.91 -19.23 4.73
CA ALA A 164 12.44 -18.60 5.92
C ALA A 164 13.84 -18.03 5.63
N LYS A 165 14.26 -17.01 6.37
CA LYS A 165 15.58 -16.40 6.20
C LYS A 165 16.71 -17.41 6.36
N GLY A 166 17.55 -17.53 5.34
CA GLY A 166 18.68 -18.48 5.29
C GLY A 166 18.28 -19.94 5.10
N GLN A 167 17.01 -20.23 4.81
CA GLN A 167 16.55 -21.56 4.40
C GLN A 167 16.82 -21.77 2.90
N PRO A 168 17.27 -22.96 2.48
CA PRO A 168 17.51 -23.24 1.06
C PRO A 168 16.23 -23.18 0.22
N PHE A 169 16.37 -22.79 -1.05
CA PHE A 169 15.28 -22.61 -2.01
C PHE A 169 14.36 -23.83 -2.11
N GLU A 170 14.92 -25.04 -2.10
CA GLU A 170 14.18 -26.30 -2.25
C GLU A 170 13.23 -26.59 -1.08
N ARG A 171 13.34 -25.86 0.02
CA ARG A 171 12.42 -25.96 1.17
C ARG A 171 11.36 -24.86 1.19
N GLY A 172 11.35 -24.00 0.18
CA GLY A 172 10.43 -22.87 0.09
C GLY A 172 9.02 -23.25 -0.33
N MET A 173 8.12 -22.28 -0.19
CA MET A 173 6.74 -22.29 -0.63
C MET A 173 6.63 -21.57 -1.97
N ILE A 174 6.12 -22.23 -3.00
CA ILE A 174 5.79 -21.62 -4.29
C ILE A 174 4.54 -20.75 -4.12
N LEU A 175 4.55 -19.57 -4.72
CA LEU A 175 3.40 -18.70 -4.98
C LEU A 175 3.30 -18.52 -6.50
N GLU A 176 2.28 -19.14 -7.09
CA GLU A 176 2.08 -19.17 -8.53
C GLU A 176 0.59 -18.95 -8.85
N CYS A 177 0.29 -18.14 -9.86
CA CYS A 177 -1.10 -17.80 -10.19
C CYS A 177 -1.41 -17.80 -11.68
N TRP A 178 -0.40 -17.81 -12.55
CA TRP A 178 -0.54 -17.82 -13.99
C TRP A 178 -1.11 -19.14 -14.52
N ARG A 179 -0.58 -20.31 -14.10
CA ARG A 179 -1.13 -21.64 -14.51
C ARG A 179 -2.58 -21.81 -14.06
N HIS A 180 -2.96 -21.11 -13.01
CA HIS A 180 -4.26 -21.21 -12.35
C HIS A 180 -5.18 -20.02 -12.66
N PHE A 181 -5.05 -19.44 -13.86
CA PHE A 181 -5.97 -18.44 -14.39
C PHE A 181 -6.04 -17.14 -13.56
N GLY A 182 -5.00 -16.80 -12.81
CA GLY A 182 -5.00 -15.67 -11.87
C GLY A 182 -5.66 -15.98 -10.52
N HIS A 183 -5.71 -17.26 -10.14
CA HIS A 183 -5.98 -17.68 -8.76
C HIS A 183 -4.65 -18.07 -8.11
N LEU A 184 -4.35 -17.52 -6.94
CA LEU A 184 -3.13 -17.89 -6.22
C LEU A 184 -3.20 -19.37 -5.81
N ARG A 185 -2.17 -20.12 -6.17
CA ARG A 185 -1.88 -21.45 -5.67
C ARG A 185 -0.52 -21.43 -5.00
N TRP A 186 -0.39 -22.34 -4.06
CA TRP A 186 0.81 -22.50 -3.26
C TRP A 186 0.97 -23.95 -2.83
N ASN A 187 2.22 -24.37 -2.76
CA ASN A 187 2.69 -25.69 -2.36
C ASN A 187 4.18 -25.60 -2.10
N LEU A 188 4.74 -26.57 -1.38
CA LEU A 188 6.18 -26.66 -1.23
C LEU A 188 6.82 -26.96 -2.59
N VAL A 189 8.00 -26.41 -2.83
CA VAL A 189 8.81 -26.67 -4.04
C VAL A 189 8.89 -28.17 -4.40
N PRO A 190 9.22 -29.11 -3.48
CA PRO A 190 9.30 -30.53 -3.80
C PRO A 190 7.96 -31.20 -4.12
N SER A 191 6.83 -30.51 -3.88
CA SER A 191 5.49 -31.03 -4.11
C SER A 191 4.87 -30.52 -5.41
N ASP A 192 5.58 -29.67 -6.18
CA ASP A 192 5.09 -29.22 -7.48
C ASP A 192 5.30 -30.28 -8.57
N GLU A 193 4.47 -30.23 -9.60
CA GLU A 193 4.64 -31.04 -10.81
C GLU A 193 5.89 -30.65 -11.60
N ASP A 194 6.26 -29.37 -11.56
CA ASP A 194 7.40 -28.82 -12.28
C ASP A 194 8.58 -28.58 -11.33
N ARG A 195 9.78 -28.90 -11.82
CA ARG A 195 11.01 -28.64 -11.06
C ARG A 195 11.48 -27.21 -11.29
N TYR A 196 11.37 -26.38 -10.25
CA TYR A 196 11.87 -25.01 -10.25
C TYR A 196 13.34 -24.93 -9.82
N TYR A 197 14.06 -24.02 -10.48
CA TYR A 197 15.42 -23.62 -10.11
C TYR A 197 15.44 -22.14 -9.75
N GLU A 198 16.30 -21.78 -8.79
CA GLU A 198 16.43 -20.39 -8.38
C GLU A 198 17.18 -19.56 -9.45
N ASN A 199 16.64 -18.39 -9.79
CA ASN A 199 17.31 -17.39 -10.61
C ASN A 199 17.49 -16.06 -9.85
N THR A 200 18.54 -16.02 -9.01
CA THR A 200 18.85 -14.85 -8.18
C THR A 200 19.13 -13.59 -9.03
N LYS A 201 19.75 -13.74 -10.22
CA LYS A 201 20.07 -12.61 -11.12
C LYS A 201 18.81 -11.94 -11.62
N TRP A 202 17.80 -12.73 -12.02
CA TRP A 202 16.52 -12.18 -12.47
C TRP A 202 15.75 -11.52 -11.34
N ALA A 203 15.74 -12.13 -10.15
CA ALA A 203 15.15 -11.53 -8.96
C ALA A 203 15.75 -10.15 -8.63
N GLN A 204 17.08 -10.00 -8.78
CA GLN A 204 17.76 -8.71 -8.61
C GLN A 204 17.44 -7.70 -9.71
N PHE A 205 17.35 -8.17 -10.96
CA PHE A 205 16.97 -7.33 -12.10
C PHE A 205 15.58 -6.72 -11.89
N VAL A 206 14.58 -7.52 -11.52
CA VAL A 206 13.21 -7.05 -11.26
C VAL A 206 13.18 -5.99 -10.17
N ARG A 207 13.86 -6.23 -9.03
CA ARG A 207 13.96 -5.26 -7.93
C ARG A 207 14.61 -3.95 -8.36
N THR A 208 15.72 -4.04 -9.10
CA THR A 208 16.44 -2.86 -9.60
C THR A 208 15.58 -2.04 -10.57
N GLN A 209 14.84 -2.73 -11.44
CA GLN A 209 13.92 -2.09 -12.37
C GLN A 209 12.77 -1.38 -11.63
N ALA A 210 12.19 -2.03 -10.62
CA ALA A 210 11.12 -1.45 -9.80
C ALA A 210 11.61 -0.21 -9.03
N ALA A 211 12.79 -0.28 -8.41
CA ALA A 211 13.41 0.85 -7.72
C ALA A 211 13.68 2.03 -8.68
N SER A 212 14.17 1.74 -9.88
CA SER A 212 14.42 2.76 -10.92
C SER A 212 13.11 3.46 -11.33
N LYS A 213 12.04 2.70 -11.59
CA LYS A 213 10.71 3.26 -11.91
C LYS A 213 10.18 4.15 -10.78
N ALA A 214 10.28 3.70 -9.53
CA ALA A 214 9.85 4.50 -8.37
C ALA A 214 10.63 5.82 -8.28
N SER A 215 11.94 5.81 -8.52
CA SER A 215 12.77 7.02 -8.51
C SER A 215 12.38 8.02 -9.61
N LEU A 216 12.04 7.54 -10.81
CA LEU A 216 11.60 8.37 -11.93
C LEU A 216 10.23 9.01 -11.65
N THR A 217 9.28 8.25 -11.09
CA THR A 217 7.98 8.77 -10.68
C THR A 217 8.15 9.89 -9.65
N ASN A 218 8.98 9.69 -8.63
CA ASN A 218 9.24 10.70 -7.60
C ASN A 218 9.89 11.97 -8.17
N ARG A 219 10.81 11.84 -9.14
CA ARG A 219 11.39 12.99 -9.86
C ARG A 219 10.34 13.74 -10.70
N GLY A 220 9.45 13.01 -11.38
CA GLY A 220 8.37 13.60 -12.17
C GLY A 220 7.37 14.37 -11.31
N VAL A 221 6.97 13.82 -10.16
CA VAL A 221 6.10 14.51 -9.18
C VAL A 221 6.80 15.75 -8.64
N ALA A 222 8.07 15.65 -8.22
CA ALA A 222 8.83 16.79 -7.71
C ALA A 222 8.99 17.93 -8.75
N PHE A 223 9.13 17.59 -10.03
CA PHE A 223 9.17 18.57 -11.12
C PHE A 223 7.81 19.25 -11.32
N GLN A 224 6.70 18.51 -11.28
CA GLN A 224 5.36 19.09 -11.39
C GLN A 224 5.02 20.02 -10.23
N THR A 225 5.40 19.67 -8.99
CA THR A 225 5.19 20.55 -7.83
C THR A 225 5.99 21.85 -7.92
N ARG A 226 7.13 21.86 -8.63
CA ARG A 226 7.98 23.04 -8.83
C ARG A 226 7.52 23.94 -9.99
N VAL A 227 6.68 23.44 -10.90
CA VAL A 227 6.22 24.15 -12.12
C VAL A 227 4.80 24.72 -12.00
N ALA A 228 4.06 24.44 -10.92
CA ALA A 228 2.74 25.05 -10.69
C ALA A 228 2.85 26.57 -10.47
N PRO A 229 2.05 27.44 -11.13
CA PRO A 229 2.33 28.87 -11.22
C PRO A 229 1.75 29.69 -10.07
N SER A 230 2.54 30.71 -9.70
CA SER A 230 2.15 31.94 -8.99
C SER A 230 0.75 32.43 -9.39
N SER A 231 -0.11 32.59 -8.39
CA SER A 231 -1.39 33.29 -8.52
C SER A 231 -1.14 34.71 -9.02
N LYS A 232 -1.67 35.04 -10.19
CA LYS A 232 -1.85 36.44 -10.61
C LYS A 232 -2.90 37.08 -9.70
N THR A 233 -2.44 37.89 -8.76
CA THR A 233 -3.20 39.02 -8.23
C THR A 233 -3.18 40.08 -9.31
N GLY A 234 -4.35 40.37 -9.90
CA GLY A 234 -4.57 41.52 -10.77
C GLY A 234 -5.66 42.36 -10.14
N ASP A 235 -5.31 43.63 -9.92
CA ASP A 235 -6.08 44.72 -9.31
C ASP A 235 -7.40 45.04 -10.03
#